data_AF-A0A2N5YT66-F1
#
_entry.id   AF-A0A2N5YT66-F1
#
_cell.length_a   1.000
_cell.length_b   1.000
_cell.length_c   1.000
_cell.angle_alpha   90.00
_cell.angle_beta   90.00
_cell.angle_gamma   90.00
#
_symmetry.space_group_name_H-M   'P 1'
#
loop_
_entity.id
_entity.type
_entity.pdbx_description
1 polymer ?
#
loop_
_entity_poly.entity_id
_entity_poly.type
_entity_poly.pdbx_seq_one_letter_code
_entity_poly.pdbx_strand_id
1 'polypeptide(L)'
;MSNIKYGKSFSAGDDFLAEYENNIKAYRDFIEIRKDIINSGWEGEKIEFLLVDAMKTQEVTRKILSNFYPFLIPGTSLVYHQDFDHFLTPWVHVLIYLHRDFFTFFHDVPGTGGIVFKMGKRITSEVLNIDFMDLDEDTVEKAFNYNLSLASKTKKQGVAAAHVMYYVMQKKYDRAFYKWTDYLWSGFELNSDFLEVKALLDKERTSL
;
A
#
# COMPACT_ATOMS: atom_id res chain seq x y z
N MET A 1 -14.39 -5.69 -31.04
CA MET A 1 -14.99 -4.37 -30.78
C MET A 1 -13.86 -3.41 -30.48
N SER A 2 -13.70 -2.38 -31.32
CA SER A 2 -12.73 -1.30 -31.15
C SER A 2 -13.06 -0.46 -29.91
N ASN A 3 -12.04 0.04 -29.21
CA ASN A 3 -11.95 1.29 -28.42
C ASN A 3 -10.68 1.15 -27.56
N ILE A 4 -9.60 1.92 -27.73
CA ILE A 4 -9.48 3.34 -27.35
C ILE A 4 -8.40 4.00 -28.24
N LYS A 5 -8.69 5.22 -28.70
CA LYS A 5 -7.82 6.07 -29.51
C LYS A 5 -7.27 7.20 -28.63
N TYR A 6 -6.38 6.90 -27.68
CA TYR A 6 -5.61 7.92 -26.93
C TYR A 6 -4.26 7.33 -26.48
N GLY A 7 -3.16 7.99 -26.86
CA GLY A 7 -1.81 7.79 -26.33
C GLY A 7 -0.86 6.90 -27.15
N LYS A 8 0.44 7.26 -27.13
CA LYS A 8 1.56 6.39 -27.53
C LYS A 8 1.53 5.09 -26.71
N SER A 9 1.92 3.97 -27.32
CA SER A 9 2.25 2.75 -26.58
C SER A 9 3.61 2.92 -25.87
N PHE A 10 3.67 2.60 -24.58
CA PHE A 10 4.90 2.60 -23.80
C PHE A 10 5.38 1.16 -23.55
N SER A 11 6.69 0.99 -23.56
CA SER A 11 7.40 -0.24 -23.15
C SER A 11 8.01 -0.07 -21.76
N ALA A 12 8.40 -1.18 -21.13
CA ALA A 12 9.11 -1.13 -19.86
C ALA A 12 10.40 -0.30 -19.99
N GLY A 13 10.56 0.70 -19.11
CA GLY A 13 11.70 1.62 -19.13
C GLY A 13 11.46 2.91 -19.90
N ASP A 14 10.35 3.04 -20.63
CA ASP A 14 10.03 4.29 -21.33
C ASP A 14 9.67 5.42 -20.34
N ASP A 15 10.10 6.63 -20.65
CA ASP A 15 9.69 7.85 -19.95
C ASP A 15 8.37 8.38 -20.52
N PHE A 16 7.36 8.48 -19.66
CA PHE A 16 6.03 8.98 -20.01
C PHE A 16 5.78 10.43 -19.56
N LEU A 17 6.80 11.17 -19.09
CA LEU A 17 6.65 12.55 -18.61
C LEU A 17 5.97 13.44 -19.65
N ALA A 18 6.39 13.37 -20.92
CA ALA A 18 5.84 14.25 -21.96
C ALA A 18 4.32 14.05 -22.13
N GLU A 19 3.84 12.82 -22.03
CA GLU A 19 2.41 12.51 -22.08
C GLU A 19 1.70 12.99 -20.82
N TYR A 20 2.30 12.78 -19.65
CA TYR A 20 1.79 13.31 -18.39
C TYR A 20 1.64 14.84 -18.44
N GLU A 21 2.68 15.57 -18.86
CA GLU A 21 2.65 17.03 -19.01
C GLU A 21 1.59 17.51 -20.00
N ASN A 22 1.39 16.77 -21.08
CA ASN A 22 0.31 17.05 -22.03
C ASN A 22 -1.08 16.88 -21.38
N ASN A 23 -1.28 15.82 -20.59
CA ASN A 23 -2.54 15.53 -19.90
C ASN A 23 -2.86 16.57 -18.82
N ILE A 24 -1.86 17.10 -18.12
CA ILE A 24 -2.05 18.10 -17.08
C ILE A 24 -1.94 19.55 -17.58
N LYS A 25 -1.80 19.76 -18.90
CA LYS A 25 -1.49 21.08 -19.48
C LYS A 25 -2.40 22.21 -19.01
N ALA A 26 -3.69 21.94 -18.84
CA ALA A 26 -4.67 22.93 -18.37
C ALA A 26 -4.50 23.35 -16.89
N TYR A 27 -3.74 22.58 -16.11
CA TYR A 27 -3.52 22.76 -14.67
C TYR A 27 -2.04 22.91 -14.31
N ARG A 28 -1.17 23.12 -15.31
CA ARG A 28 0.29 23.05 -15.13
C ARG A 28 0.82 23.99 -14.05
N ASP A 29 0.20 25.16 -13.90
CA ASP A 29 0.60 26.18 -12.93
C ASP A 29 0.30 25.79 -11.47
N PHE A 30 -0.55 24.78 -11.26
CA PHE A 30 -0.89 24.25 -9.94
C PHE A 30 -0.07 23.00 -9.56
N ILE A 31 0.77 22.49 -10.46
CA ILE A 31 1.41 21.18 -10.31
C ILE A 31 2.93 21.34 -10.37
N GLU A 32 3.60 20.96 -9.30
CA GLU A 32 5.05 20.76 -9.33
C GLU A 32 5.36 19.30 -9.63
N ILE A 33 6.13 19.05 -10.71
CA ILE A 33 6.50 17.70 -11.12
C ILE A 33 7.87 17.37 -10.56
N ARG A 34 7.95 16.25 -9.84
CA ARG A 34 9.21 15.66 -9.38
C ARG A 34 9.29 14.22 -9.90
N LYS A 35 10.45 13.84 -10.43
CA LYS A 35 10.72 12.46 -10.88
C LYS A 35 11.51 11.71 -9.82
N ASP A 36 11.35 10.39 -9.83
CA ASP A 36 12.15 9.45 -9.04
C ASP A 36 12.06 9.65 -7.53
N ILE A 37 11.13 8.93 -6.92
CA ILE A 37 10.88 8.98 -5.47
C ILE A 37 12.05 8.52 -4.61
N ILE A 38 12.98 7.73 -5.16
CA ILE A 38 14.14 7.21 -4.42
C ILE A 38 15.17 8.30 -4.21
N ASN A 39 15.36 9.13 -5.24
CA ASN A 39 16.38 10.18 -5.28
C ASN A 39 15.82 11.59 -5.08
N SER A 40 14.52 11.81 -5.24
CA SER A 40 13.87 13.10 -4.99
C SER A 40 13.39 13.21 -3.54
N GLY A 41 13.96 14.14 -2.78
CA GLY A 41 13.41 14.59 -1.51
C GLY A 41 12.21 15.52 -1.70
N TRP A 42 11.32 15.57 -0.71
CA TRP A 42 10.40 16.68 -0.55
C TRP A 42 11.06 17.71 0.38
N GLU A 43 11.25 18.91 -0.13
CA GLU A 43 11.78 20.06 0.63
C GLU A 43 10.75 21.20 0.67
N GLY A 44 9.53 20.92 0.22
CA GLY A 44 8.47 21.91 0.10
C GLY A 44 7.80 22.20 1.44
N GLU A 45 6.63 22.84 1.34
CA GLU A 45 5.86 23.24 2.51
C GLU A 45 5.20 22.06 3.22
N LYS A 46 4.47 22.39 4.28
CA LYS A 46 3.68 21.41 5.01
C LYS A 46 2.58 20.82 4.13
N ILE A 47 2.32 19.52 4.31
CA ILE A 47 1.41 18.76 3.46
C ILE A 47 0.08 18.57 4.19
N GLU A 48 -1.01 19.13 3.68
CA GLU A 48 -2.37 18.92 4.23
C GLU A 48 -3.00 17.61 3.77
N PHE A 49 -2.66 17.13 2.57
CA PHE A 49 -3.17 15.88 2.02
C PHE A 49 -2.07 15.14 1.26
N LEU A 50 -1.80 13.89 1.66
CA LEU A 50 -0.82 13.02 1.02
C LEU A 50 -1.52 11.80 0.42
N LEU A 51 -1.51 11.67 -0.91
CA LEU A 51 -1.93 10.45 -1.61
C LEU A 51 -0.70 9.58 -1.88
N VAL A 52 -0.77 8.32 -1.45
CA VAL A 52 0.30 7.34 -1.63
C VAL A 52 -0.18 6.20 -2.52
N ASP A 53 0.28 6.20 -3.78
CA ASP A 53 0.10 5.12 -4.78
C ASP A 53 1.45 4.82 -5.45
N ALA A 54 2.44 4.48 -4.63
CA ALA A 54 3.78 4.15 -5.12
C ALA A 54 4.48 3.08 -4.28
N MET A 55 3.90 2.65 -3.15
CA MET A 55 4.48 1.66 -2.24
C MET A 55 4.47 0.26 -2.87
N LYS A 56 5.27 0.03 -3.90
CA LYS A 56 5.39 -1.27 -4.59
C LYS A 56 6.58 -2.10 -4.09
N THR A 57 7.47 -1.51 -3.28
CA THR A 57 8.59 -2.18 -2.60
C THR A 57 8.84 -1.59 -1.22
N GLN A 58 9.50 -2.35 -0.35
CA GLN A 58 9.95 -1.86 0.97
C GLN A 58 10.83 -0.61 0.89
N GLU A 59 11.72 -0.54 -0.09
CA GLU A 59 12.60 0.59 -0.28
C GLU A 59 11.81 1.86 -0.63
N VAL A 60 10.88 1.76 -1.58
CA VAL A 60 10.01 2.89 -1.94
C VAL A 60 9.15 3.31 -0.74
N THR A 61 8.61 2.37 0.02
CA THR A 61 7.85 2.64 1.25
C THR A 61 8.66 3.44 2.26
N ARG A 62 9.91 3.03 2.55
CA ARG A 62 10.80 3.78 3.45
C ARG A 62 11.12 5.18 2.95
N LYS A 63 11.33 5.34 1.63
CA LYS A 63 11.57 6.65 1.01
C LYS A 63 10.37 7.57 1.08
N ILE A 64 9.16 7.06 0.87
CA ILE A 64 7.93 7.84 1.06
C ILE A 64 7.83 8.33 2.50
N LEU A 65 8.07 7.45 3.46
CA LEU A 65 8.07 7.81 4.88
C LEU A 65 9.11 8.89 5.19
N SER A 66 10.37 8.71 4.78
CA SER A 66 11.43 9.68 5.07
C SER A 66 11.20 11.03 4.40
N ASN A 67 10.65 11.04 3.18
CA ASN A 67 10.57 12.24 2.38
C ASN A 67 9.32 13.07 2.71
N PHE A 68 8.15 12.43 2.89
CA PHE A 68 6.89 13.18 2.99
C PHE A 68 6.34 13.28 4.43
N TYR A 69 6.51 12.24 5.26
CA TYR A 69 5.87 12.21 6.57
C TYR A 69 6.35 13.31 7.54
N PRO A 70 7.62 13.77 7.52
CA PRO A 70 8.07 14.89 8.35
C PRO A 70 7.35 16.22 8.08
N PHE A 71 6.73 16.36 6.90
CA PHE A 71 6.04 17.56 6.43
C PHE A 71 4.55 17.53 6.70
N LEU A 72 4.01 16.41 7.19
CA LEU A 72 2.63 16.34 7.66
C LEU A 72 2.43 17.21 8.92
N ILE A 73 1.21 17.72 9.05
CA ILE A 73 0.72 18.64 10.07
C ILE A 73 -0.15 17.86 11.06
N PRO A 74 0.29 17.68 12.31
CA PRO A 74 -0.52 17.04 13.34
C PRO A 74 -1.87 17.75 13.53
N GLY A 75 -2.95 16.97 13.56
CA GLY A 75 -4.32 17.48 13.71
C GLY A 75 -4.97 17.98 12.41
N THR A 76 -4.22 18.09 11.31
CA THR A 76 -4.73 18.59 10.02
C THR A 76 -4.57 17.55 8.92
N SER A 77 -3.38 16.98 8.75
CA SER A 77 -3.08 16.20 7.55
C SER A 77 -3.86 14.91 7.42
N LEU A 78 -4.29 14.63 6.20
CA LEU A 78 -4.84 13.34 5.81
C LEU A 78 -3.85 12.58 4.93
N VAL A 79 -3.75 11.27 5.13
CA VAL A 79 -2.94 10.37 4.32
C VAL A 79 -3.86 9.32 3.72
N TYR A 80 -3.93 9.28 2.40
CA TYR A 80 -4.62 8.25 1.64
C TYR A 80 -3.58 7.20 1.22
N HIS A 81 -3.69 6.01 1.80
CA HIS A 81 -3.04 4.79 1.31
C HIS A 81 -3.88 4.10 0.24
N GLN A 82 -3.46 4.22 -1.02
CA GLN A 82 -3.98 3.41 -2.13
C GLN A 82 -3.38 2.00 -2.05
N ASP A 83 -4.02 1.02 -2.71
CA ASP A 83 -3.63 -0.40 -2.70
C ASP A 83 -3.69 -0.98 -1.29
N PHE A 84 -4.57 -0.45 -0.45
CA PHE A 84 -4.82 -0.99 0.87
C PHE A 84 -5.45 -2.38 0.80
N ASP A 85 -6.29 -2.66 -0.20
CA ASP A 85 -6.88 -3.97 -0.41
C ASP A 85 -6.18 -4.77 -1.51
N HIS A 86 -4.98 -4.37 -1.93
CA HIS A 86 -4.24 -5.09 -2.96
C HIS A 86 -3.28 -6.11 -2.34
N PHE A 87 -3.31 -7.37 -2.78
CA PHE A 87 -2.53 -8.42 -2.12
C PHE A 87 -1.01 -8.29 -2.28
N LEU A 88 -0.52 -7.59 -3.31
CA LEU A 88 0.92 -7.37 -3.55
C LEU A 88 1.57 -6.29 -2.67
N THR A 89 0.81 -5.59 -1.82
CA THR A 89 1.29 -4.46 -1.01
C THR A 89 1.17 -4.70 0.50
N PRO A 90 1.59 -5.87 1.03
CA PRO A 90 1.32 -6.23 2.42
C PRO A 90 1.98 -5.32 3.46
N TRP A 91 3.10 -4.65 3.10
CA TRP A 91 3.76 -3.66 3.95
C TRP A 91 2.86 -2.45 4.28
N VAL A 92 1.82 -2.14 3.48
CA VAL A 92 0.87 -1.06 3.80
C VAL A 92 0.18 -1.34 5.14
N HIS A 93 -0.23 -2.59 5.38
CA HIS A 93 -0.88 -2.99 6.63
C HIS A 93 0.03 -2.91 7.83
N VAL A 94 1.27 -3.39 7.65
CA VAL A 94 2.32 -3.33 8.67
C VAL A 94 2.64 -1.87 9.01
N LEU A 95 2.84 -1.02 8.01
CA LEU A 95 3.09 0.41 8.17
C LEU A 95 1.98 1.08 8.98
N ILE A 96 0.73 0.89 8.57
CA ILE A 96 -0.44 1.46 9.25
C ILE A 96 -0.47 1.03 10.71
N TYR A 97 -0.26 -0.26 10.98
CA TYR A 97 -0.27 -0.78 12.34
C TYR A 97 0.86 -0.19 13.18
N LEU A 98 2.09 -0.17 12.69
CA LEU A 98 3.25 0.33 13.45
C LEU A 98 3.16 1.83 13.71
N HIS A 99 2.42 2.58 12.89
CA HIS A 99 2.19 4.01 13.07
C HIS A 99 0.84 4.36 13.71
N ARG A 100 0.06 3.37 14.15
CA ARG A 100 -1.32 3.57 14.64
C ARG A 100 -1.47 4.56 15.81
N ASP A 101 -0.42 4.80 16.58
CA ASP A 101 -0.46 5.77 17.69
C ASP A 101 -0.31 7.23 17.23
N PHE A 102 0.12 7.43 15.99
CA PHE A 102 0.27 8.74 15.33
C PHE A 102 -0.90 9.07 14.41
N PHE A 103 -1.69 8.07 14.01
CA PHE A 103 -2.77 8.20 13.06
C PHE A 103 -4.10 7.75 13.65
N THR A 104 -5.19 8.30 13.15
CA THR A 104 -6.53 7.84 13.46
C THR A 104 -7.22 7.50 12.15
N PHE A 105 -7.89 6.35 12.10
CA PHE A 105 -8.71 5.99 10.95
C PHE A 105 -9.71 7.12 10.67
N PHE A 106 -9.73 7.61 9.43
CA PHE A 106 -10.59 8.73 9.04
C PHE A 106 -11.73 8.26 8.14
N HIS A 107 -11.41 7.50 7.09
CA HIS A 107 -12.42 7.04 6.15
C HIS A 107 -11.96 5.82 5.33
N ASP A 108 -12.86 4.86 5.13
CA ASP A 108 -12.73 3.83 4.09
C ASP A 108 -13.44 4.35 2.84
N VAL A 109 -12.68 4.58 1.76
CA VAL A 109 -13.20 5.22 0.53
C VAL A 109 -13.94 4.20 -0.34
N PRO A 110 -15.28 4.29 -0.47
CA PRO A 110 -16.06 3.29 -1.19
C PRO A 110 -15.69 3.20 -2.68
N GLY A 111 -15.71 1.98 -3.23
CA GLY A 111 -15.45 1.75 -4.66
C GLY A 111 -14.01 1.96 -5.12
N THR A 112 -13.08 2.15 -4.18
CA THR A 112 -11.64 2.27 -4.44
C THR A 112 -10.87 1.26 -3.61
N GLY A 113 -9.61 1.01 -3.94
CA GLY A 113 -8.71 0.18 -3.11
C GLY A 113 -8.08 0.92 -1.92
N GLY A 114 -8.74 1.98 -1.45
CA GLY A 114 -8.12 3.03 -0.66
C GLY A 114 -8.67 3.26 0.74
N ILE A 115 -7.79 3.65 1.65
CA ILE A 115 -8.14 4.05 3.02
C ILE A 115 -7.45 5.36 3.41
N VAL A 116 -8.14 6.18 4.20
CA VAL A 116 -7.65 7.48 4.66
C VAL A 116 -7.47 7.47 6.18
N PHE A 117 -6.33 7.99 6.61
CA PHE A 117 -5.98 8.22 8.00
C PHE A 117 -5.71 9.70 8.24
N LYS A 118 -6.10 10.19 9.41
CA LYS A 118 -5.76 11.53 9.89
C LYS A 118 -4.54 11.47 10.79
N MET A 119 -3.55 12.31 10.52
CA MET A 119 -2.37 12.45 11.38
C MET A 119 -2.77 13.17 12.67
N GLY A 120 -2.65 12.50 13.81
CA GLY A 120 -2.93 13.06 15.13
C GLY A 120 -1.70 13.62 15.85
N LYS A 121 -0.53 12.99 15.66
CA LYS A 121 0.72 13.36 16.35
C LYS A 121 1.90 13.35 15.38
N ARG A 122 2.91 14.18 15.64
CA ARG A 122 4.17 14.18 14.90
C ARG A 122 4.86 12.82 15.03
N ILE A 123 5.27 12.27 13.90
CA ILE A 123 6.02 11.02 13.82
C ILE A 123 7.45 11.27 14.28
N THR A 124 7.98 10.36 15.09
CA THR A 124 9.38 10.37 15.53
C THR A 124 10.27 9.68 14.50
N SER A 125 11.57 10.02 14.46
CA SER A 125 12.52 9.40 13.52
C SER A 125 12.70 7.89 13.72
N GLU A 126 12.43 7.40 14.92
CA GLU A 126 12.60 6.00 15.32
C GLU A 126 11.67 5.04 14.56
N VAL A 127 10.46 5.49 14.20
CA VAL A 127 9.49 4.65 13.47
C VAL A 127 9.67 4.70 11.95
N LEU A 128 10.62 5.48 11.44
CA LEU A 128 10.91 5.58 10.00
C LEU A 128 11.87 4.49 9.49
N ASN A 129 12.59 3.81 10.39
CA ASN A 129 13.61 2.82 10.01
C ASN A 129 13.18 1.39 10.41
N ILE A 130 12.15 0.89 9.74
CA ILE A 130 11.56 -0.43 9.97
C ILE A 130 11.79 -1.31 8.74
N ASP A 131 12.19 -2.57 8.95
CA ASP A 131 12.07 -3.61 7.94
C ASP A 131 10.67 -4.20 8.03
N PHE A 132 9.84 -3.93 7.02
CA PHE A 132 8.45 -4.36 7.02
C PHE A 132 8.31 -5.87 6.83
N MET A 133 9.35 -6.56 6.33
CA MET A 133 9.32 -8.00 6.07
C MET A 133 10.13 -8.82 7.08
N ASP A 134 10.74 -8.19 8.08
CA ASP A 134 11.44 -8.86 9.18
C ASP A 134 10.80 -8.49 10.52
N LEU A 135 9.59 -9.00 10.74
CA LEU A 135 8.82 -8.82 11.97
C LEU A 135 8.47 -10.17 12.58
N ASP A 136 8.31 -10.18 13.90
CA ASP A 136 7.78 -11.33 14.60
C ASP A 136 6.32 -11.61 14.21
N GLU A 137 5.91 -12.87 14.32
CA GLU A 137 4.61 -13.33 13.87
C GLU A 137 3.45 -12.66 14.61
N ASP A 138 3.60 -12.39 15.91
CA ASP A 138 2.55 -11.75 16.72
C ASP A 138 2.32 -10.30 16.26
N THR A 139 3.38 -9.55 15.96
CA THR A 139 3.28 -8.22 15.36
C THR A 139 2.55 -8.25 14.00
N VAL A 140 2.86 -9.24 13.16
CA VAL A 140 2.22 -9.39 11.84
C VAL A 140 0.74 -9.69 11.98
N GLU A 141 0.36 -10.67 12.81
CA GLU A 141 -1.04 -11.02 13.03
C GLU A 141 -1.82 -9.83 13.61
N LYS A 142 -1.24 -9.08 14.56
CA LYS A 142 -1.85 -7.86 15.09
C LYS A 142 -2.02 -6.79 14.03
N ALA A 143 -1.05 -6.63 13.13
CA ALA A 143 -1.15 -5.67 12.04
C ALA A 143 -2.32 -5.98 11.11
N PHE A 144 -2.42 -7.22 10.63
CA PHE A 144 -3.52 -7.58 9.73
C PHE A 144 -4.88 -7.58 10.44
N ASN A 145 -4.97 -8.04 11.69
CA ASN A 145 -6.21 -7.99 12.47
C ASN A 145 -6.69 -6.55 12.72
N TYR A 146 -5.77 -5.63 13.02
CA TYR A 146 -6.09 -4.21 13.13
C TYR A 146 -6.70 -3.68 11.83
N ASN A 147 -6.05 -3.92 10.68
CA ASN A 147 -6.53 -3.44 9.39
C ASN A 147 -7.85 -4.10 8.96
N LEU A 148 -8.04 -5.39 9.25
CA LEU A 148 -9.32 -6.06 9.06
C LEU A 148 -10.44 -5.43 9.91
N SER A 149 -10.14 -4.95 11.12
CA SER A 149 -11.15 -4.28 11.97
C SER A 149 -11.61 -2.94 11.40
N LEU A 150 -10.77 -2.27 10.60
CA LEU A 150 -11.08 -0.97 9.98
C LEU A 150 -11.76 -1.13 8.61
N ALA A 151 -11.42 -2.18 7.87
CA ALA A 151 -11.83 -2.38 6.49
C ALA A 151 -13.33 -2.71 6.36
N SER A 152 -13.96 -2.14 5.33
CA SER A 152 -15.27 -2.57 4.83
C SER A 152 -15.24 -4.02 4.36
N LYS A 153 -16.44 -4.63 4.26
CA LYS A 153 -16.59 -6.03 3.84
C LYS A 153 -15.87 -6.34 2.52
N THR A 154 -15.93 -5.42 1.55
CA THR A 154 -15.31 -5.61 0.23
C THR A 154 -13.78 -5.61 0.32
N LYS A 155 -13.20 -4.69 1.10
CA LYS A 155 -11.75 -4.55 1.25
C LYS A 155 -11.13 -5.65 2.10
N LYS A 156 -11.87 -6.21 3.07
CA LYS A 156 -11.38 -7.29 3.94
C LYS A 156 -10.77 -8.46 3.17
N GLN A 157 -11.34 -8.81 2.02
CA GLN A 157 -10.82 -9.91 1.20
C GLN A 157 -9.40 -9.63 0.71
N GLY A 158 -9.17 -8.41 0.22
CA GLY A 158 -7.86 -7.93 -0.19
C GLY A 158 -6.84 -7.91 0.95
N VAL A 159 -7.25 -7.43 2.13
CA VAL A 159 -6.41 -7.46 3.34
C VAL A 159 -6.02 -8.89 3.73
N ALA A 160 -6.96 -9.84 3.65
CA ALA A 160 -6.69 -11.25 3.93
C ALA A 160 -5.74 -11.88 2.89
N ALA A 161 -5.92 -11.58 1.61
CA ALA A 161 -5.02 -12.01 0.55
C ALA A 161 -3.61 -11.43 0.74
N ALA A 162 -3.49 -10.15 1.11
CA ALA A 162 -2.22 -9.50 1.45
C ALA A 162 -1.54 -10.18 2.65
N HIS A 163 -2.30 -10.62 3.65
CA HIS A 163 -1.75 -11.35 4.80
C HIS A 163 -1.12 -12.69 4.40
N VAL A 164 -1.78 -13.44 3.51
CA VAL A 164 -1.21 -14.67 2.95
C VAL A 164 0.05 -14.33 2.14
N MET A 165 -0.03 -13.30 1.29
CA MET A 165 1.09 -12.87 0.43
C MET A 165 2.32 -12.45 1.24
N TYR A 166 2.12 -11.84 2.42
CA TYR A 166 3.21 -11.49 3.33
C TYR A 166 4.08 -12.71 3.68
N TYR A 167 3.46 -13.84 4.03
CA TYR A 167 4.19 -15.08 4.32
C TYR A 167 4.79 -15.73 3.05
N VAL A 168 4.12 -15.61 1.90
CA VAL A 168 4.67 -16.05 0.60
C VAL A 168 5.96 -15.30 0.29
N MET A 169 5.98 -13.97 0.45
CA MET A 169 7.17 -13.14 0.21
C MET A 169 8.32 -13.48 1.16
N GLN A 170 8.03 -13.95 2.38
CA GLN A 170 9.04 -14.47 3.31
C GLN A 170 9.46 -15.92 3.05
N LYS A 171 8.92 -16.57 2.01
CA LYS A 171 9.11 -17.99 1.71
C LYS A 171 8.66 -18.93 2.85
N LYS A 172 7.74 -18.47 3.71
CA LYS A 172 7.12 -19.24 4.79
C LYS A 172 5.87 -19.95 4.27
N TYR A 173 6.02 -20.83 3.29
CA TYR A 173 4.90 -21.33 2.49
C TYR A 173 3.88 -22.17 3.26
N ASP A 174 4.31 -22.99 4.22
CA ASP A 174 3.37 -23.76 5.06
C ASP A 174 2.54 -22.83 5.95
N ARG A 175 3.15 -21.75 6.46
CA ARG A 175 2.43 -20.72 7.22
C ARG A 175 1.44 -19.97 6.33
N ALA A 176 1.86 -19.59 5.12
CA ALA A 176 0.98 -18.97 4.13
C ALA A 176 -0.23 -19.87 3.82
N PHE A 177 0.00 -21.18 3.64
CA PHE A 177 -1.08 -22.14 3.39
C PHE A 177 -2.03 -22.25 4.57
N TYR A 178 -1.51 -22.38 5.80
CA TYR A 178 -2.32 -22.40 7.01
C TYR A 178 -3.17 -21.13 7.13
N LYS A 179 -2.58 -19.95 6.92
CA LYS A 179 -3.31 -18.67 7.00
C LYS A 179 -4.38 -18.54 5.91
N TRP A 180 -4.09 -19.01 4.69
CA TRP A 180 -5.08 -19.06 3.62
C TRP A 180 -6.27 -19.97 3.98
N THR A 181 -6.01 -21.16 4.53
CA THR A 181 -7.07 -22.07 4.99
C THR A 181 -7.87 -21.49 6.16
N ASP A 182 -7.21 -20.81 7.10
CA ASP A 182 -7.83 -20.14 8.25
C ASP A 182 -8.85 -19.09 7.82
N TYR A 183 -8.50 -18.25 6.84
CA TYR A 183 -9.43 -17.28 6.27
C TYR A 183 -10.60 -17.93 5.54
N LEU A 184 -10.35 -18.96 4.74
CA LEU A 184 -11.42 -19.69 4.05
C LEU A 184 -12.43 -20.28 5.04
N TRP A 185 -11.95 -20.87 6.13
CA TRP A 185 -12.79 -21.47 7.17
C TRP A 185 -13.49 -20.41 8.03
N SER A 186 -12.92 -19.21 8.10
CA SER A 186 -13.53 -18.02 8.73
C SER A 186 -14.57 -17.32 7.85
N GLY A 187 -14.91 -17.88 6.67
CA GLY A 187 -15.97 -17.39 5.80
C GLY A 187 -15.55 -16.32 4.79
N PHE A 188 -14.24 -16.18 4.51
CA PHE A 188 -13.77 -15.35 3.40
C PHE A 188 -14.11 -16.00 2.05
N GLU A 189 -14.37 -15.18 1.04
CA GLU A 189 -14.88 -15.63 -0.25
C GLU A 189 -13.70 -15.86 -1.22
N LEU A 190 -13.83 -16.85 -2.12
CA LEU A 190 -12.84 -17.11 -3.17
C LEU A 190 -12.98 -16.05 -4.30
N ASN A 191 -12.50 -14.83 -4.06
CA ASN A 191 -12.44 -13.77 -5.06
C ASN A 191 -11.14 -13.82 -5.89
N SER A 192 -10.97 -12.90 -6.85
CA SER A 192 -9.79 -12.82 -7.72
C SER A 192 -8.48 -12.88 -6.92
N ASP A 193 -8.33 -11.98 -5.95
CA ASP A 193 -7.08 -11.79 -5.23
C ASP A 193 -6.75 -13.00 -4.34
N PHE A 194 -7.78 -13.57 -3.71
CA PHE A 194 -7.61 -14.74 -2.85
C PHE A 194 -7.32 -16.03 -3.64
N LEU A 195 -7.77 -16.09 -4.91
CA LEU A 195 -7.42 -17.15 -5.86
C LEU A 195 -6.02 -16.95 -6.47
N GLU A 196 -5.66 -15.71 -6.80
CA GLU A 196 -4.35 -15.36 -7.36
C GLU A 196 -3.23 -15.62 -6.35
N VAL A 197 -3.39 -15.19 -5.09
CA VAL A 197 -2.39 -15.48 -4.05
C VAL A 197 -2.26 -16.99 -3.81
N LYS A 198 -3.35 -17.76 -3.94
CA LYS A 198 -3.31 -19.22 -3.83
C LYS A 198 -2.54 -19.86 -4.99
N ALA A 199 -2.76 -19.40 -6.22
CA ALA A 199 -2.03 -19.88 -7.39
C ALA A 199 -0.52 -19.60 -7.28
N LEU A 200 -0.15 -18.41 -6.77
CA LEU A 200 1.25 -18.08 -6.48
C LEU A 200 1.83 -19.01 -5.41
N LEU A 201 1.12 -19.20 -4.30
CA LEU A 201 1.54 -20.11 -3.23
C LEU A 201 1.76 -21.55 -3.75
N ASP A 202 0.86 -22.08 -4.57
CA ASP A 202 0.98 -23.44 -5.10
C ASP A 202 2.18 -23.60 -6.04
N LYS A 203 2.41 -22.59 -6.89
CA LYS A 203 3.58 -22.56 -7.78
C LYS A 203 4.89 -22.60 -7.00
N GLU A 204 4.98 -21.81 -5.93
CA GLU A 204 6.19 -21.74 -5.11
C GLU A 204 6.41 -23.04 -4.30
N ARG A 205 5.35 -23.65 -3.77
CA ARG A 205 5.44 -24.91 -3.00
C ARG A 205 5.82 -26.13 -3.84
N THR A 206 5.42 -26.15 -5.12
CA THR A 206 5.73 -27.25 -6.04
C THR A 206 7.12 -27.14 -6.67
N SER A 207 7.81 -26.01 -6.47
CA SER A 207 9.17 -25.75 -6.97
C SER A 207 10.27 -26.13 -5.96
N LEU A 208 9.90 -26.70 -4.81
CA LEU A 208 10.78 -27.22 -3.75
C LEU A 208 10.94 -28.74 -3.86
#